data_AF-A0A927VH91-F1
#
_entry.id   AF-A0A927VH91-F1
#
_cell.length_a   1.000
_cell.length_b   1.000
_cell.length_c   1.000
_cell.angle_alpha   90.00
_cell.angle_beta   90.00
_cell.angle_gamma   90.00
#
_symmetry.space_group_name_H-M   'P 1'
#
loop_
_entity.id
_entity.type
_entity.pdbx_description
1 polymer ?
#
loop_
_entity_poly.entity_id
_entity_poly.type
_entity_poly.pdbx_seq_one_letter_code
_entity_poly.pdbx_strand_id
1 'polypeptide(L)'
;MSSNRLILGADIREHHLILSCAIENQKEFVNETFALEKNRDADELIRIIKEFLESRYEHNVPDYLVYSCEDYPLSKCRKIEKAFRQDGLGRSGIRLLSHENSFVHYVMQQKEELHRHTVIGFDFDGKEMTAYRLYYPNKKNKKEMKTEKKVIGAFSLTGETEENRMVLDQKFADLSKIILSKEVVSTVFLTGTGFDGKWMQKSLKVICDGRRAFFGQNLFSSGNCFYGMMLCRNAKEDYTVQSPETVVYESGVMDSGSGESFVPITVAGIPWYEAKGSVDVIMERGGRADIVFVHSQTKEKQVESVDISGLPARPRKTGRLTITVEFTDNQRGVITVLDKGFGAFSPTTHLVFFKEFKLL
;
A
#
# COMPACT_ATOMS: atom_id res chain seq x y z
N MET A 1 -2.40 -30.61 6.39
CA MET A 1 -1.01 -30.22 6.09
C MET A 1 -1.02 -28.70 5.98
N SER A 2 -0.39 -27.96 6.90
CA SER A 2 -0.26 -26.51 6.74
C SER A 2 0.60 -26.27 5.50
N SER A 3 0.01 -25.75 4.41
CA SER A 3 0.80 -25.32 3.27
C SER A 3 1.74 -24.22 3.76
N ASN A 4 3.06 -24.44 3.66
CA ASN A 4 4.06 -23.41 3.88
C ASN A 4 3.97 -22.40 2.73
N ARG A 5 2.99 -21.49 2.84
CA ARG A 5 2.76 -20.44 1.87
C ARG A 5 3.94 -19.49 1.88
N LEU A 6 4.42 -19.16 0.69
CA LEU A 6 5.56 -18.28 0.50
C LEU A 6 5.05 -16.88 0.18
N ILE A 7 5.57 -15.87 0.88
CA ILE A 7 5.24 -14.47 0.65
C ILE A 7 6.50 -13.76 0.21
N LEU A 8 6.40 -12.97 -0.87
CA LEU A 8 7.49 -12.15 -1.37
C LEU A 8 7.11 -10.67 -1.26
N GLY A 9 7.90 -9.92 -0.51
CA GLY A 9 7.91 -8.46 -0.52
C GLY A 9 9.08 -7.95 -1.37
N ALA A 10 8.81 -7.04 -2.29
CA ALA A 10 9.82 -6.43 -3.15
C ALA A 10 9.80 -4.90 -3.02
N ASP A 11 10.95 -4.27 -2.82
CA ASP A 11 11.12 -2.83 -2.96
C ASP A 11 11.94 -2.56 -4.22
N ILE A 12 11.29 -1.99 -5.24
CA ILE A 12 11.84 -1.78 -6.57
C ILE A 12 12.26 -0.31 -6.70
N ARG A 13 13.56 -0.06 -6.65
CA ARG A 13 14.15 1.28 -6.77
C ARG A 13 14.86 1.49 -8.11
N GLU A 14 15.29 2.74 -8.37
CA GLU A 14 16.00 3.09 -9.59
C GLU A 14 17.27 2.23 -9.85
N HIS A 15 18.00 1.89 -8.78
CA HIS A 15 19.31 1.21 -8.85
C HIS A 15 19.42 -0.08 -8.02
N HIS A 16 18.40 -0.38 -7.20
CA HIS A 16 18.40 -1.55 -6.32
C HIS A 16 17.05 -2.26 -6.31
N LEU A 17 17.05 -3.59 -6.28
CA LEU A 17 15.89 -4.41 -5.95
C LEU A 17 16.15 -5.05 -4.61
N ILE A 18 15.25 -4.82 -3.65
CA ILE A 18 15.39 -5.37 -2.30
C ILE A 18 14.26 -6.37 -2.12
N LEU A 19 14.61 -7.62 -1.91
CA LEU A 19 13.67 -8.71 -1.71
C LEU A 19 13.65 -9.11 -0.24
N SER A 20 12.46 -9.28 0.32
CA SER A 20 12.21 -9.87 1.62
C SER A 20 11.23 -11.01 1.43
N CYS A 21 11.59 -12.21 1.85
CA CYS A 21 10.74 -13.37 1.67
C CYS A 21 10.55 -14.10 2.99
N ALA A 22 9.31 -14.51 3.24
CA ALA A 22 8.91 -15.23 4.44
C ALA A 22 8.01 -16.41 4.10
N ILE A 23 8.13 -17.46 4.90
CA ILE A 23 7.14 -18.54 4.95
C ILE A 23 6.13 -18.16 6.02
N GLU A 24 4.83 -18.30 5.75
CA GLU A 24 3.73 -17.78 6.59
C GLU A 24 3.88 -18.07 8.11
N ASN A 25 4.43 -19.22 8.49
CA ASN A 25 4.56 -19.64 9.89
C ASN A 25 5.97 -19.40 10.48
N GLN A 26 6.86 -18.77 9.73
CA GLN A 26 8.22 -18.43 10.15
C GLN A 26 8.33 -16.92 10.37
N LYS A 27 9.06 -16.53 11.42
CA LYS A 27 9.29 -15.12 11.75
C LYS A 27 10.53 -14.54 11.07
N GLU A 28 11.38 -15.40 10.52
CA GLU A 28 12.62 -14.97 9.88
C GLU A 28 12.36 -14.66 8.40
N PHE A 29 12.90 -13.51 7.98
CA PHE A 29 12.93 -13.12 6.60
C PHE A 29 14.29 -13.46 6.02
N VAL A 30 14.29 -14.00 4.82
CA VAL A 30 15.47 -13.96 3.95
C VAL A 30 15.41 -12.64 3.19
N ASN A 31 16.41 -11.80 3.40
CA ASN A 31 16.52 -10.48 2.77
C ASN A 31 17.73 -10.47 1.84
N GLU A 32 17.56 -9.89 0.66
CA GLU A 32 18.66 -9.75 -0.30
C GLU A 32 18.49 -8.50 -1.15
N THR A 33 19.60 -7.79 -1.36
CA THR A 33 19.65 -6.57 -2.18
C THR A 33 20.41 -6.89 -3.45
N PHE A 34 19.79 -6.65 -4.58
CA PHE A 34 20.37 -6.79 -5.90
C PHE A 34 20.65 -5.41 -6.48
N ALA A 35 21.82 -5.24 -7.09
CA ALA A 35 22.11 -4.05 -7.89
C ALA A 35 21.41 -4.16 -9.25
N LEU A 36 20.99 -3.03 -9.79
CA LEU A 36 20.21 -2.95 -11.01
C LEU A 36 20.88 -2.04 -12.03
N GLU A 37 20.82 -2.42 -13.30
CA GLU A 37 21.16 -1.50 -14.38
C GLU A 37 20.07 -0.42 -14.56
N LYS A 38 20.43 0.75 -15.10
CA LYS A 38 19.47 1.86 -15.26
C LYS A 38 18.37 1.51 -16.27
N ASN A 39 17.14 1.94 -15.97
CA ASN A 39 16.01 2.03 -16.89
C ASN A 39 15.37 0.69 -17.31
N ARG A 40 14.90 -0.07 -16.32
CA ARG A 40 14.58 -1.49 -16.49
C ARG A 40 13.19 -1.83 -17.00
N ASP A 41 13.17 -2.97 -17.69
CA ASP A 41 12.01 -3.76 -18.11
C ASP A 41 11.65 -4.81 -17.05
N ALA A 42 10.41 -5.28 -17.06
CA ALA A 42 9.89 -6.24 -16.09
C ALA A 42 10.59 -7.61 -16.17
N ASP A 43 11.15 -7.97 -17.32
CA ASP A 43 11.83 -9.26 -17.54
C ASP A 43 13.07 -9.44 -16.65
N GLU A 44 13.86 -8.37 -16.44
CA GLU A 44 15.03 -8.44 -15.57
C GLU A 44 14.63 -8.61 -14.10
N LEU A 45 13.56 -7.92 -13.66
CA LEU A 45 12.98 -8.10 -12.33
C LEU A 45 12.52 -9.53 -12.11
N ILE A 46 11.80 -10.09 -13.08
CA ILE A 46 11.32 -11.47 -13.07
C ILE A 46 12.47 -12.45 -12.96
N ARG A 47 13.51 -12.27 -13.79
CA ARG A 47 14.70 -13.13 -13.78
C ARG A 47 15.35 -13.16 -12.40
N ILE A 48 15.62 -11.99 -11.81
CA ILE A 48 16.24 -11.89 -10.48
C ILE A 48 15.35 -12.54 -9.40
N ILE A 49 14.04 -12.28 -9.45
CA ILE A 49 13.08 -12.87 -8.50
C ILE A 49 13.09 -14.40 -8.62
N LYS A 50 13.06 -14.95 -9.83
CA LYS A 50 13.13 -16.40 -10.05
C LYS A 50 14.43 -16.99 -9.53
N GLU A 51 15.58 -16.43 -9.90
CA GLU A 51 16.89 -16.89 -9.42
C GLU A 51 16.97 -16.87 -7.87
N PHE A 52 16.44 -15.83 -7.24
CA PHE A 52 16.34 -15.75 -5.77
C PHE A 52 15.43 -16.84 -5.18
N LEU A 53 14.26 -17.07 -5.77
CA LEU A 53 13.31 -18.11 -5.32
C LEU A 53 13.86 -19.53 -5.56
N GLU A 54 14.52 -19.76 -6.68
CA GLU A 54 15.11 -21.05 -7.05
C GLU A 54 16.24 -21.44 -6.09
N SER A 55 17.11 -20.48 -5.74
CA SER A 55 18.26 -20.72 -4.86
C SER A 55 17.90 -20.93 -3.38
N ARG A 56 16.72 -20.50 -2.94
CA ARG A 56 16.34 -20.50 -1.50
C ARG A 56 15.09 -21.32 -1.18
N TYR A 57 14.21 -21.55 -2.15
CA TYR A 57 12.88 -22.08 -1.91
C TYR A 57 12.45 -23.15 -2.93
N GLU A 58 13.39 -23.84 -3.58
CA GLU A 58 13.12 -24.99 -4.47
C GLU A 58 12.07 -24.67 -5.56
N HIS A 59 12.15 -23.46 -6.14
CA HIS A 59 11.25 -22.99 -7.21
C HIS A 59 9.78 -22.82 -6.74
N ASN A 60 9.55 -22.71 -5.43
CA ASN A 60 8.21 -22.45 -4.93
C ASN A 60 7.78 -21.02 -5.31
N VAL A 61 6.63 -20.92 -5.96
CA VAL A 61 6.07 -19.63 -6.39
C VAL A 61 5.38 -18.99 -5.19
N PRO A 62 5.61 -17.69 -4.93
CA PRO A 62 4.94 -17.00 -3.83
C PRO A 62 3.43 -17.02 -4.02
N ASP A 63 2.70 -17.24 -2.93
CA ASP A 63 1.26 -17.07 -2.86
C ASP A 63 0.88 -15.60 -3.08
N TYR A 64 1.54 -14.69 -2.36
CA TYR A 64 1.43 -13.26 -2.59
C TYR A 64 2.77 -12.64 -2.94
N LEU A 65 2.77 -11.83 -3.99
CA LEU A 65 3.85 -10.89 -4.31
C LEU A 65 3.35 -9.47 -4.03
N VAL A 66 3.93 -8.82 -3.02
CA VAL A 66 3.64 -7.42 -2.70
C VAL A 66 4.86 -6.61 -3.07
N TYR A 67 4.68 -5.53 -3.82
CA TYR A 67 5.79 -4.70 -4.25
C TYR A 67 5.53 -3.22 -4.04
N SER A 68 6.61 -2.46 -3.84
CA SER A 68 6.64 -1.00 -3.90
C SER A 68 7.57 -0.54 -5.01
N CYS A 69 7.24 0.59 -5.62
CA CYS A 69 7.95 1.13 -6.80
C CYS A 69 7.78 2.65 -6.90
N GLU A 70 7.94 3.38 -5.79
CA GLU A 70 7.62 4.82 -5.73
C GLU A 70 8.47 5.70 -6.66
N ASP A 71 9.65 5.24 -7.07
CA ASP A 71 10.51 5.93 -8.04
C ASP A 71 9.90 5.97 -9.45
N TYR A 72 8.80 5.24 -9.69
CA TYR A 72 8.20 5.08 -11.01
C TYR A 72 6.76 5.62 -11.08
N PRO A 73 6.36 6.18 -12.23
CA PRO A 73 4.95 6.50 -12.46
C PRO A 73 4.06 5.25 -12.35
N LEU A 74 2.83 5.42 -11.87
CA LEU A 74 1.86 4.33 -11.69
C LEU A 74 1.68 3.49 -12.97
N SER A 75 1.73 4.11 -14.15
CA SER A 75 1.65 3.41 -15.43
C SER A 75 2.76 2.39 -15.65
N LYS A 76 3.97 2.66 -15.17
CA LYS A 76 5.10 1.70 -15.21
C LYS A 76 4.93 0.62 -14.15
N CYS A 77 4.52 0.98 -12.94
CA CYS A 77 4.21 0.00 -11.89
C CYS A 77 3.14 -1.02 -12.35
N ARG A 78 2.10 -0.57 -13.07
CA ARG A 78 1.07 -1.46 -13.66
C ARG A 78 1.59 -2.38 -14.76
N LYS A 79 2.56 -1.92 -15.56
CA LYS A 79 3.22 -2.78 -16.57
C LYS A 79 4.03 -3.89 -15.91
N ILE A 80 4.78 -3.56 -14.85
CA ILE A 80 5.54 -4.54 -14.05
C ILE A 80 4.58 -5.58 -13.45
N GLU A 81 3.48 -5.14 -12.85
CA GLU A 81 2.44 -6.02 -12.31
C GLU A 81 1.88 -6.99 -13.34
N LYS A 82 1.59 -6.48 -14.55
CA LYS A 82 1.07 -7.30 -15.65
C LYS A 82 2.09 -8.36 -16.07
N ALA A 83 3.36 -8.01 -16.17
CA ALA A 83 4.42 -8.94 -16.51
C ALA A 83 4.59 -10.01 -15.42
N PHE A 84 4.60 -9.63 -14.13
CA PHE A 84 4.64 -10.59 -13.03
C PHE A 84 3.47 -11.59 -13.09
N ARG A 85 2.25 -11.12 -13.40
CA ARG A 85 1.08 -12.00 -13.58
C ARG A 85 1.23 -12.94 -14.77
N GLN A 86 1.70 -12.43 -15.91
CA GLN A 86 1.91 -13.23 -17.13
C GLN A 86 2.93 -14.34 -16.91
N ASP A 87 3.91 -14.09 -16.06
CA ASP A 87 4.95 -15.04 -15.67
C ASP A 87 4.53 -16.00 -14.54
N GLY A 88 3.31 -15.83 -14.00
CA GLY A 88 2.73 -16.71 -12.98
C GLY A 88 3.22 -16.45 -11.56
N LEU A 89 3.84 -15.30 -11.27
CA LEU A 89 4.20 -14.90 -9.91
C LEU A 89 2.97 -14.49 -9.10
N GLY A 90 2.96 -14.80 -7.79
CA GLY A 90 1.87 -14.41 -6.88
C GLY A 90 0.58 -15.20 -7.12
N ARG A 91 0.58 -16.50 -6.81
CA ARG A 91 -0.53 -17.45 -7.09
C ARG A 91 -1.90 -16.96 -6.61
N SER A 92 -1.95 -16.41 -5.40
CA SER A 92 -3.15 -15.86 -4.76
C SER A 92 -3.32 -14.37 -5.06
N GLY A 93 -2.24 -13.65 -5.36
CA GLY A 93 -2.34 -12.29 -5.86
C GLY A 93 -1.03 -11.52 -5.90
N ILE A 94 -1.07 -10.43 -6.67
CA ILE A 94 -0.05 -9.39 -6.71
C ILE A 94 -0.67 -8.09 -6.18
N ARG A 95 0.08 -7.34 -5.35
CA ARG A 95 -0.37 -6.06 -4.77
C ARG A 95 0.71 -5.00 -4.85
N LEU A 96 0.31 -3.78 -5.16
CA LEU A 96 1.16 -2.60 -5.12
C LEU A 96 0.93 -1.84 -3.81
N LEU A 97 2.00 -1.52 -3.09
CA LEU A 97 1.97 -0.62 -1.93
C LEU A 97 2.88 0.59 -2.16
N SER A 98 2.54 1.69 -1.49
CA SER A 98 3.45 2.80 -1.28
C SER A 98 4.45 2.50 -0.17
N HIS A 99 5.58 3.20 -0.15
CA HIS A 99 6.54 3.20 0.95
C HIS A 99 5.90 3.65 2.26
N GLU A 100 4.93 4.58 2.23
CA GLU A 100 4.18 4.96 3.43
C GLU A 100 3.44 3.76 4.04
N ASN A 101 2.69 3.02 3.23
CA ASN A 101 1.95 1.85 3.71
C ASN A 101 2.89 0.69 4.07
N SER A 102 3.97 0.51 3.30
CA SER A 102 5.03 -0.46 3.62
C SER A 102 5.66 -0.15 4.99
N PHE A 103 5.97 1.13 5.25
CA PHE A 103 6.51 1.60 6.52
C PHE A 103 5.57 1.30 7.68
N VAL A 104 4.27 1.56 7.51
CA VAL A 104 3.24 1.20 8.51
C VAL A 104 3.26 -0.29 8.81
N HIS A 105 3.17 -1.16 7.79
CA HIS A 105 3.15 -2.61 8.00
C HIS A 105 4.45 -3.12 8.63
N TYR A 106 5.59 -2.50 8.33
CA TYR A 106 6.84 -2.82 8.99
C TYR A 106 6.84 -2.44 10.47
N VAL A 107 6.44 -1.21 10.79
CA VAL A 107 6.46 -0.66 12.15
C VAL A 107 5.49 -1.39 13.07
N MET A 108 4.28 -1.68 12.59
CA MET A 108 3.24 -2.31 13.40
C MET A 108 3.53 -3.78 13.75
N GLN A 109 4.45 -4.41 13.02
CA GLN A 109 4.92 -5.77 13.30
C GLN A 109 6.12 -5.79 14.26
N GLN A 110 6.59 -4.61 14.70
CA GLN A 110 7.58 -4.50 15.76
C GLN A 110 6.95 -4.61 17.14
N LYS A 111 7.80 -4.81 18.17
CA LYS A 111 7.35 -4.80 19.57
C LYS A 111 6.68 -3.47 19.91
N GLU A 112 5.61 -3.51 20.72
CA GLU A 112 4.82 -2.33 21.11
C GLU A 112 5.65 -1.18 21.69
N GLU A 113 6.73 -1.49 22.41
CA GLU A 113 7.65 -0.49 22.94
C GLU A 113 8.31 0.39 21.86
N LEU A 114 8.50 -0.14 20.64
CA LEU A 114 9.15 0.56 19.55
C LEU A 114 8.21 1.55 18.83
N HIS A 115 6.90 1.32 18.92
CA HIS A 115 5.87 2.15 18.31
C HIS A 115 4.88 2.72 19.33
N ARG A 116 5.29 2.83 20.60
CA ARG A 116 4.44 3.34 21.68
C ARG A 116 4.00 4.79 21.47
N HIS A 117 4.89 5.60 20.89
CA HIS A 117 4.67 6.98 20.47
C HIS A 117 5.03 7.10 18.97
N THR A 118 5.34 8.31 18.51
CA THR A 118 5.70 8.55 17.12
C THR A 118 6.93 7.75 16.69
N VAL A 119 6.88 7.24 15.46
CA VAL A 119 7.98 6.56 14.81
C VAL A 119 8.37 7.37 13.57
N ILE A 120 9.67 7.60 13.41
CA ILE A 120 10.22 8.32 12.27
C ILE A 120 11.03 7.35 11.41
N GLY A 121 10.82 7.36 10.10
CA GLY A 121 11.67 6.69 9.13
C GLY A 121 12.39 7.72 8.27
N PHE A 122 13.70 7.58 8.09
CA PHE A 122 14.43 8.31 7.06
C PHE A 122 14.83 7.32 5.97
N ASP A 123 14.44 7.63 4.74
CA ASP A 123 14.84 6.92 3.53
C ASP A 123 15.81 7.79 2.74
N PHE A 124 16.98 7.27 2.40
CA PHE A 124 18.00 8.01 1.66
C PHE A 124 18.71 7.12 0.63
N ASP A 125 18.56 7.43 -0.65
CA ASP A 125 19.12 6.67 -1.78
C ASP A 125 20.46 7.24 -2.31
N GLY A 126 20.97 8.31 -1.68
CA GLY A 126 22.17 9.02 -2.11
C GLY A 126 21.92 10.24 -3.00
N LYS A 127 20.64 10.54 -3.34
CA LYS A 127 20.23 11.76 -4.06
C LYS A 127 19.24 12.59 -3.25
N GLU A 128 18.22 11.96 -2.70
CA GLU A 128 17.13 12.62 -1.97
C GLU A 128 16.82 11.88 -0.68
N MET A 129 16.56 12.63 0.39
CA MET A 129 16.14 12.05 1.66
C MET A 129 14.68 12.39 1.94
N THR A 130 13.92 11.34 2.24
CA THR A 130 12.51 11.39 2.60
C THR A 130 12.33 11.00 4.06
N ALA A 131 11.52 11.77 4.79
CA ALA A 131 11.08 11.45 6.13
C ALA A 131 9.64 10.90 6.10
N TYR A 132 9.45 9.77 6.75
CA TYR A 132 8.18 9.13 7.03
C TYR A 132 7.88 9.30 8.51
N ARG A 133 6.63 9.62 8.86
CA ARG A 133 6.20 9.84 10.24
C ARG A 133 4.91 9.10 10.49
N LEU A 134 4.94 8.11 11.39
CA LEU A 134 3.76 7.41 11.89
C LEU A 134 3.46 7.87 13.31
N TYR A 135 2.27 8.39 13.54
CA TYR A 135 1.87 8.94 14.85
C TYR A 135 0.40 8.67 15.16
N TYR A 136 0.06 8.80 16.45
CA TYR A 136 -1.29 8.64 16.97
C TYR A 136 -1.91 10.03 17.19
N PRO A 137 -2.90 10.45 16.39
CA PRO A 137 -3.56 11.75 16.57
C PRO A 137 -4.21 11.87 17.94
N ASN A 138 -4.82 10.77 18.41
CA ASN A 138 -5.36 10.65 19.75
C ASN A 138 -4.51 9.68 20.58
N LYS A 139 -3.71 10.22 21.52
CA LYS A 139 -2.83 9.41 22.38
C LYS A 139 -3.56 8.37 23.24
N LYS A 140 -4.88 8.53 23.46
CA LYS A 140 -5.70 7.56 24.20
C LYS A 140 -6.26 6.45 23.29
N ASN A 141 -6.46 6.73 22.00
CA ASN A 141 -6.94 5.76 21.03
C ASN A 141 -5.80 5.36 20.08
N LYS A 142 -5.07 4.30 20.44
CA LYS A 142 -3.95 3.79 19.63
C LYS A 142 -4.37 2.96 18.41
N LYS A 143 -5.67 2.81 18.17
CA LYS A 143 -6.19 2.14 16.95
C LYS A 143 -6.28 3.07 15.75
N GLU A 144 -6.07 4.37 15.95
CA GLU A 144 -6.09 5.37 14.89
C GLU A 144 -4.70 5.98 14.74
N MET A 145 -4.17 5.88 13.53
CA MET A 145 -2.86 6.42 13.19
C MET A 145 -2.94 7.29 11.95
N LYS A 146 -1.98 8.20 11.86
CA LYS A 146 -1.71 8.98 10.65
C LYS A 146 -0.28 8.71 10.23
N THR A 147 -0.08 8.60 8.92
CA THR A 147 1.24 8.64 8.30
C THR A 147 1.38 9.88 7.44
N GLU A 148 2.58 10.46 7.47
CA GLU A 148 2.98 11.60 6.66
C GLU A 148 4.33 11.30 6.01
N LYS A 149 4.42 11.54 4.70
CA LYS A 149 5.66 11.57 3.93
C LYS A 149 6.07 12.99 3.62
N LYS A 150 7.36 13.29 3.77
CA LYS A 150 7.94 14.59 3.39
C LYS A 150 9.36 14.43 2.87
N VAL A 151 9.61 14.97 1.68
CA VAL A 151 10.99 15.18 1.19
C VAL A 151 11.63 16.27 2.04
N ILE A 152 12.74 15.95 2.69
CA ILE A 152 13.43 16.85 3.65
C ILE A 152 14.72 17.45 3.10
N GLY A 153 15.17 17.01 1.92
CA GLY A 153 16.23 17.68 1.18
C GLY A 153 16.80 16.83 0.05
N ALA A 154 17.40 17.50 -0.93
CA ALA A 154 18.31 16.88 -1.88
C ALA A 154 19.69 16.76 -1.22
N PHE A 155 20.18 15.54 -1.08
CA PHE A 155 21.46 15.20 -0.49
C PHE A 155 22.24 14.43 -1.55
N SER A 156 23.03 15.13 -2.37
CA SER A 156 23.87 14.43 -3.34
C SER A 156 25.13 13.91 -2.66
N LEU A 157 25.36 12.60 -2.77
CA LEU A 157 26.64 11.97 -2.46
C LEU A 157 27.64 12.02 -3.63
N THR A 158 27.33 12.65 -4.77
CA THR A 158 28.26 12.64 -5.91
C THR A 158 29.52 13.49 -5.64
N GLY A 159 30.71 12.86 -5.70
CA GLY A 159 32.01 13.55 -5.52
C GLY A 159 32.50 13.58 -4.06
N GLU A 160 32.37 12.47 -3.33
CA GLU A 160 32.60 12.35 -1.89
C GLU A 160 34.04 12.66 -1.45
N THR A 161 34.32 13.93 -1.17
CA THR A 161 35.41 14.31 -0.26
C THR A 161 34.95 14.13 1.19
N GLU A 162 35.91 14.00 2.11
CA GLU A 162 35.62 13.96 3.55
C GLU A 162 34.85 15.21 4.01
N GLU A 163 35.17 16.37 3.44
CA GLU A 163 34.48 17.65 3.69
C GLU A 163 32.99 17.58 3.30
N ASN A 164 32.67 17.00 2.14
CA ASN A 164 31.28 16.83 1.70
C ASN A 164 30.50 15.92 2.66
N ARG A 165 31.11 14.85 3.16
CA ARG A 165 30.51 13.95 4.17
C ARG A 165 30.28 14.66 5.51
N MET A 166 31.21 15.51 5.95
CA MET A 166 31.04 16.31 7.18
C MET A 166 29.91 17.34 7.06
N VAL A 167 29.75 17.97 5.89
CA VAL A 167 28.64 18.90 5.62
C VAL A 167 27.31 18.16 5.59
N LEU A 168 27.28 16.98 4.96
CA LEU A 168 26.10 16.10 4.94
C LEU A 168 25.68 15.71 6.37
N ASP A 169 26.63 15.24 7.19
CA ASP A 169 26.39 14.88 8.59
C ASP A 169 25.85 16.05 9.41
N GLN A 170 26.43 17.24 9.25
CA GLN A 170 25.93 18.42 9.95
C GLN A 170 24.50 18.77 9.53
N LYS A 171 24.21 18.80 8.22
CA LYS A 171 22.87 19.09 7.70
C LYS A 171 21.84 18.06 8.19
N PHE A 172 22.18 16.78 8.16
CA PHE A 172 21.26 15.73 8.62
C PHE A 172 21.04 15.78 10.13
N ALA A 173 22.08 16.09 10.92
CA ALA A 173 21.95 16.31 12.36
C ALA A 173 21.01 17.48 12.69
N ASP A 174 21.13 18.61 11.98
CA ASP A 174 20.29 19.80 12.19
C ASP A 174 18.82 19.51 11.84
N LEU A 175 18.57 18.83 10.71
CA LEU A 175 17.22 18.41 10.32
C LEU A 175 16.62 17.38 11.27
N SER A 176 17.41 16.40 11.69
CA SER A 176 17.00 15.41 12.70
C SER A 176 16.60 16.10 13.99
N LYS A 177 17.36 17.11 14.44
CA LYS A 177 17.03 17.88 15.64
C LYS A 177 15.68 18.61 15.48
N ILE A 178 15.41 19.21 14.33
CA ILE A 178 14.14 19.89 14.03
C ILE A 178 12.97 18.91 14.01
N ILE A 179 13.14 17.73 13.42
CA ILE A 179 12.06 16.73 13.29
C ILE A 179 11.78 16.07 14.65
N LEU A 180 12.82 15.62 15.35
CA LEU A 180 12.71 14.84 16.58
C LEU A 180 12.35 15.66 17.82
N SER A 181 12.50 16.99 17.78
CA SER A 181 12.12 17.88 18.90
C SER A 181 10.64 18.26 18.92
N LYS A 182 9.88 17.98 17.84
CA LYS A 182 8.46 18.35 17.74
C LYS A 182 7.56 17.52 18.62
N GLU A 183 7.96 16.30 18.96
CA GLU A 183 7.12 15.36 19.70
C GLU A 183 7.95 14.25 20.38
N VAL A 184 7.26 13.44 21.18
CA VAL A 184 7.86 12.24 21.78
C VAL A 184 7.97 11.17 20.71
N VAL A 185 9.20 10.85 20.31
CA VAL A 185 9.53 9.81 19.34
C VAL A 185 10.04 8.57 20.08
N SER A 186 9.53 7.39 19.74
CA SER A 186 9.97 6.11 20.34
C SER A 186 11.15 5.50 19.60
N THR A 187 11.07 5.49 18.26
CA THR A 187 12.05 4.81 17.41
C THR A 187 12.30 5.62 16.14
N VAL A 188 13.55 5.59 15.68
CA VAL A 188 13.97 6.08 14.37
C VAL A 188 14.45 4.90 13.51
N PHE A 189 13.95 4.79 12.29
CA PHE A 189 14.44 3.86 11.28
C PHE A 189 15.24 4.62 10.22
N LEU A 190 16.37 4.05 9.81
CA LEU A 190 17.21 4.55 8.73
C LEU A 190 17.28 3.47 7.65
N THR A 191 16.87 3.79 6.42
CA THR A 191 16.83 2.86 5.28
C THR A 191 17.34 3.54 4.00
N GLY A 192 17.87 2.76 3.06
CA GLY A 192 18.43 3.25 1.81
C GLY A 192 19.97 3.32 1.81
N THR A 193 20.55 3.15 0.64
CA THR A 193 22.00 3.00 0.42
C THR A 193 22.79 4.29 0.69
N GLY A 194 22.14 5.46 0.72
CA GLY A 194 22.80 6.72 1.07
C GLY A 194 23.28 6.80 2.52
N PHE A 195 22.78 5.92 3.39
CA PHE A 195 23.28 5.77 4.75
C PHE A 195 24.45 4.79 4.87
N ASP A 196 24.82 4.10 3.79
CA ASP A 196 25.99 3.24 3.79
C ASP A 196 27.26 4.10 3.98
N GLY A 197 28.19 3.60 4.80
CA GLY A 197 29.43 4.30 5.15
C GLY A 197 29.44 4.87 6.56
N LYS A 198 30.50 5.61 6.89
CA LYS A 198 30.79 6.08 8.27
C LYS A 198 30.70 7.61 8.39
N TRP A 199 29.70 8.23 7.78
CA TRP A 199 29.56 9.69 7.76
C TRP A 199 28.69 10.25 8.91
N MET A 200 27.75 9.49 9.47
CA MET A 200 26.74 9.98 10.45
C MET A 200 27.25 10.16 11.90
N GLN A 201 28.39 10.81 12.12
CA GLN A 201 28.99 10.93 13.46
C GLN A 201 28.20 11.86 14.39
N LYS A 202 27.75 13.01 13.89
CA LYS A 202 26.93 13.99 14.62
C LYS A 202 25.46 13.60 14.58
N SER A 203 24.99 13.14 13.44
CA SER A 203 23.59 12.76 13.24
C SER A 203 23.15 11.68 14.21
N LEU A 204 23.95 10.62 14.40
CA LEU A 204 23.62 9.55 15.34
C LEU A 204 23.59 10.03 16.80
N LYS A 205 24.37 11.05 17.19
CA LYS A 205 24.28 11.63 18.54
C LYS A 205 22.94 12.30 18.78
N VAL A 206 22.38 12.96 17.76
CA VAL A 206 21.05 13.58 17.83
C VAL A 206 19.94 12.53 17.80
N ILE A 207 20.06 11.56 16.88
CA ILE A 207 19.04 10.53 16.65
C ILE A 207 18.92 9.58 17.85
N CYS A 208 20.05 9.16 18.43
CA CYS A 208 20.10 8.22 19.54
C CYS A 208 19.99 8.89 20.93
N ASP A 209 19.76 10.20 21.01
CA ASP A 209 19.56 10.89 22.27
C ASP A 209 18.21 10.50 22.90
N GLY A 210 18.25 9.57 23.85
CA GLY A 210 17.08 9.05 24.58
C GLY A 210 16.17 8.14 23.76
N ARG A 211 16.62 7.66 22.59
CA ARG A 211 15.80 6.94 21.59
C ARG A 211 16.53 5.74 21.01
N ARG A 212 15.75 4.77 20.52
CA ARG A 212 16.28 3.65 19.74
C ARG A 212 16.35 4.03 18.26
N ALA A 213 17.43 3.64 17.62
CA ALA A 213 17.61 3.79 16.19
C ALA A 213 17.98 2.44 15.56
N PHE A 214 17.38 2.14 14.42
CA PHE A 214 17.66 0.93 13.66
C PHE A 214 18.04 1.30 12.23
N PHE A 215 19.02 0.59 11.71
CA PHE A 215 19.52 0.75 10.36
C PHE A 215 19.30 -0.56 9.59
N GLY A 216 18.77 -0.46 8.37
CA GLY A 216 18.57 -1.63 7.51
C GLY A 216 18.03 -1.23 6.14
N GLN A 217 18.38 -2.01 5.11
CA GLN A 217 17.99 -1.72 3.72
C GLN A 217 16.61 -2.27 3.34
N ASN A 218 16.09 -3.22 4.12
CA ASN A 218 14.92 -4.03 3.79
C ASN A 218 13.62 -3.53 4.41
N LEU A 219 13.53 -2.26 4.83
CA LEU A 219 12.38 -1.75 5.57
C LEU A 219 11.09 -1.90 4.75
N PHE A 220 11.07 -1.37 3.53
CA PHE A 220 9.86 -1.39 2.69
C PHE A 220 9.56 -2.78 2.13
N SER A 221 10.59 -3.53 1.69
CA SER A 221 10.41 -4.91 1.23
C SER A 221 9.87 -5.81 2.35
N SER A 222 10.32 -5.63 3.59
CA SER A 222 9.78 -6.35 4.74
C SER A 222 8.35 -5.91 5.06
N GLY A 223 8.05 -4.61 5.01
CA GLY A 223 6.69 -4.07 5.12
C GLY A 223 5.72 -4.67 4.10
N ASN A 224 6.14 -4.76 2.84
CA ASN A 224 5.42 -5.45 1.77
C ASN A 224 5.16 -6.91 2.11
N CYS A 225 6.18 -7.62 2.61
CA CYS A 225 6.06 -9.02 2.99
C CYS A 225 5.10 -9.21 4.18
N PHE A 226 5.12 -8.30 5.17
CA PHE A 226 4.16 -8.31 6.28
C PHE A 226 2.72 -8.12 5.82
N TYR A 227 2.48 -7.21 4.87
CA TYR A 227 1.16 -7.05 4.26
C TYR A 227 0.70 -8.32 3.52
N GLY A 228 1.60 -8.96 2.75
CA GLY A 228 1.31 -10.22 2.08
C GLY A 228 0.96 -11.34 3.07
N MET A 229 1.64 -11.41 4.22
CA MET A 229 1.30 -12.36 5.29
C MET A 229 -0.08 -12.08 5.91
N MET A 230 -0.44 -10.81 6.11
CA MET A 230 -1.77 -10.42 6.58
C MET A 230 -2.85 -10.91 5.60
N LEU A 231 -2.64 -10.73 4.29
CA LEU A 231 -3.54 -11.22 3.24
C LEU A 231 -3.64 -12.75 3.24
N CYS A 232 -2.52 -13.48 3.33
CA CYS A 232 -2.52 -14.95 3.46
C CYS A 232 -3.40 -15.43 4.61
N ARG A 233 -3.32 -14.76 5.76
CA ARG A 233 -4.05 -15.15 6.98
C ARG A 233 -5.52 -14.72 6.97
N ASN A 234 -5.96 -13.98 5.95
CA ASN A 234 -7.24 -13.25 5.97
C ASN A 234 -7.40 -12.43 7.26
N ALA A 235 -6.27 -11.92 7.79
CA ALA A 235 -6.25 -11.15 9.00
C ALA A 235 -6.70 -9.71 8.69
N LYS A 236 -7.39 -9.10 9.65
CA LYS A 236 -7.64 -7.66 9.64
C LYS A 236 -6.77 -7.03 10.71
N GLU A 237 -6.15 -5.91 10.38
CA GLU A 237 -5.49 -5.09 11.38
C GLU A 237 -6.53 -4.56 12.37
N ASP A 238 -6.17 -4.48 13.64
CA ASP A 238 -7.01 -3.91 14.69
C ASP A 238 -6.83 -2.37 14.80
N TYR A 239 -6.11 -1.80 13.84
CA TYR A 239 -5.85 -0.39 13.67
C TYR A 239 -6.23 0.10 12.27
N THR A 240 -6.37 1.42 12.14
CA THR A 240 -6.57 2.11 10.87
C THR A 240 -5.49 3.16 10.67
N VAL A 241 -5.04 3.31 9.43
CA VAL A 241 -4.06 4.33 9.07
C VAL A 241 -4.66 5.27 8.03
N GLN A 242 -4.61 6.56 8.34
CA GLN A 242 -4.93 7.60 7.40
C GLN A 242 -3.63 8.12 6.76
N SER A 243 -3.58 8.10 5.43
CA SER A 243 -2.53 8.73 4.63
C SER A 243 -3.16 9.50 3.46
N PRO A 244 -2.43 10.44 2.84
CA PRO A 244 -2.87 11.08 1.59
C PRO A 244 -3.11 10.08 0.45
N GLU A 245 -2.52 8.89 0.52
CA GLU A 245 -2.63 7.87 -0.52
C GLU A 245 -3.65 6.77 -0.20
N THR A 246 -4.18 6.71 1.02
CA THR A 246 -5.02 5.61 1.49
C THR A 246 -6.49 6.00 1.52
N VAL A 247 -7.36 5.14 0.98
CA VAL A 247 -8.81 5.34 1.06
C VAL A 247 -9.30 5.05 2.48
N VAL A 248 -10.04 6.00 3.07
CA VAL A 248 -10.61 5.86 4.42
C VAL A 248 -12.06 5.38 4.41
N TYR A 249 -12.67 5.27 3.23
CA TYR A 249 -14.03 4.79 3.04
C TYR A 249 -14.05 3.39 2.43
N GLU A 250 -14.87 2.50 2.98
CA GLU A 250 -15.31 1.30 2.29
C GLU A 250 -16.55 1.62 1.47
N SER A 251 -16.66 1.08 0.25
CA SER A 251 -17.84 1.25 -0.59
C SER A 251 -18.58 -0.07 -0.73
N GLY A 252 -19.89 -0.03 -0.91
CA GLY A 252 -20.70 -1.22 -1.07
C GLY A 252 -22.14 -0.93 -1.42
N VAL A 253 -22.93 -1.99 -1.53
CA VAL A 253 -24.38 -1.93 -1.75
C VAL A 253 -25.11 -2.55 -0.57
N MET A 254 -26.33 -2.12 -0.33
CA MET A 254 -27.21 -2.74 0.67
C MET A 254 -28.04 -3.83 0.00
N ASP A 255 -27.91 -5.07 0.47
CA ASP A 255 -28.76 -6.18 0.04
C ASP A 255 -30.07 -6.18 0.83
N SER A 256 -31.17 -5.88 0.15
CA SER A 256 -32.52 -5.88 0.73
C SER A 256 -33.18 -7.26 0.78
N GLY A 257 -32.58 -8.30 0.17
CA GLY A 257 -33.16 -9.64 0.06
C GLY A 257 -32.96 -10.52 1.30
N SER A 258 -31.82 -10.40 1.99
CA SER A 258 -31.40 -11.28 3.10
C SER A 258 -31.38 -10.62 4.48
N GLY A 259 -32.10 -9.51 4.66
CA GLY A 259 -32.17 -8.80 5.94
C GLY A 259 -31.27 -7.58 6.07
N GLU A 260 -31.13 -6.78 5.00
CA GLU A 260 -30.37 -5.52 4.96
C GLU A 260 -28.88 -5.67 5.35
N SER A 261 -28.15 -6.48 4.58
CA SER A 261 -26.70 -6.65 4.77
C SER A 261 -25.89 -5.77 3.82
N PHE A 262 -24.78 -5.21 4.32
CA PHE A 262 -23.81 -4.46 3.50
C PHE A 262 -22.91 -5.43 2.72
N VAL A 263 -22.89 -5.30 1.40
CA VAL A 263 -22.03 -6.06 0.49
C VAL A 263 -20.90 -5.15 0.00
N PRO A 264 -19.64 -5.38 0.43
CA PRO A 264 -18.53 -4.50 0.07
C PRO A 264 -18.14 -4.64 -1.41
N ILE A 265 -17.84 -3.51 -2.04
CA ILE A 265 -17.22 -3.39 -3.36
C ILE A 265 -15.74 -3.03 -3.21
N THR A 266 -15.41 -2.05 -2.36
CA THR A 266 -14.04 -1.68 -2.01
C THR A 266 -13.85 -1.66 -0.51
N VAL A 267 -12.61 -1.83 -0.06
CA VAL A 267 -12.23 -1.77 1.36
C VAL A 267 -11.44 -0.50 1.66
N ALA A 268 -11.55 0.00 2.89
CA ALA A 268 -10.69 1.06 3.39
C ALA A 268 -9.29 0.52 3.77
N GLY A 269 -8.31 1.40 3.93
CA GLY A 269 -6.97 1.06 4.42
C GLY A 269 -6.00 0.57 3.33
N ILE A 270 -6.37 0.67 2.05
CA ILE A 270 -5.51 0.35 0.91
C ILE A 270 -5.20 1.61 0.09
N PRO A 271 -4.11 1.63 -0.72
CA PRO A 271 -3.86 2.75 -1.61
C PRO A 271 -5.03 3.01 -2.57
N TRP A 272 -5.34 4.27 -2.87
CA TRP A 272 -6.47 4.63 -3.74
C TRP A 272 -6.40 3.98 -5.13
N TYR A 273 -5.20 3.82 -5.68
CA TYR A 273 -5.03 3.18 -6.98
C TYR A 273 -5.30 1.67 -6.93
N GLU A 274 -5.23 1.02 -5.77
CA GLU A 274 -5.64 -0.37 -5.55
C GLU A 274 -7.12 -0.48 -5.14
N ALA A 275 -7.77 0.63 -4.77
CA ALA A 275 -9.15 0.68 -4.32
C ALA A 275 -10.12 0.62 -5.51
N LYS A 276 -10.21 -0.58 -6.09
CA LYS A 276 -11.12 -0.90 -7.18
C LYS A 276 -11.82 -2.22 -6.92
N GLY A 277 -13.12 -2.26 -7.17
CA GLY A 277 -13.89 -3.49 -7.09
C GLY A 277 -15.19 -3.42 -7.86
N SER A 278 -15.84 -4.56 -8.02
CA SER A 278 -17.13 -4.66 -8.67
C SER A 278 -18.03 -5.71 -8.02
N VAL A 279 -19.34 -5.52 -8.17
CA VAL A 279 -20.38 -6.44 -7.72
C VAL A 279 -21.47 -6.53 -8.77
N ASP A 280 -21.97 -7.75 -8.99
CA ASP A 280 -23.16 -7.97 -9.78
C ASP A 280 -24.39 -7.95 -8.87
N VAL A 281 -25.39 -7.13 -9.21
CA VAL A 281 -26.63 -6.98 -8.44
C VAL A 281 -27.85 -7.25 -9.31
N ILE A 282 -28.93 -7.70 -8.69
CA ILE A 282 -30.24 -7.84 -9.32
C ILE A 282 -31.11 -6.67 -8.88
N MET A 283 -31.63 -5.91 -9.84
CA MET A 283 -32.51 -4.79 -9.57
C MET A 283 -33.86 -5.26 -9.03
N GLU A 284 -34.22 -4.73 -7.86
CA GLU A 284 -35.58 -4.87 -7.33
C GLU A 284 -36.55 -3.95 -8.08
N ARG A 285 -36.39 -2.63 -7.97
CA ARG A 285 -37.16 -1.58 -8.64
C ARG A 285 -36.32 -0.31 -8.77
N GLY A 286 -36.65 0.54 -9.73
CA GLY A 286 -36.17 1.93 -9.78
C GLY A 286 -35.32 2.25 -11.00
N GLY A 287 -35.02 3.54 -11.13
CA GLY A 287 -34.15 4.12 -12.15
C GLY A 287 -32.84 4.65 -11.57
N ARG A 288 -32.39 4.11 -10.43
CA ARG A 288 -31.10 4.47 -9.83
C ARG A 288 -30.39 3.29 -9.17
N ALA A 289 -29.08 3.35 -9.10
CA ALA A 289 -28.25 2.45 -8.29
C ALA A 289 -27.61 3.25 -7.15
N ASP A 290 -27.89 2.86 -5.90
CA ASP A 290 -27.39 3.53 -4.70
C ASP A 290 -26.15 2.79 -4.17
N ILE A 291 -25.02 3.50 -4.09
CA ILE A 291 -23.75 3.01 -3.54
C ILE A 291 -23.54 3.69 -2.19
N VAL A 292 -23.28 2.91 -1.15
CA VAL A 292 -23.03 3.39 0.21
C VAL A 292 -21.53 3.40 0.47
N PHE A 293 -21.01 4.56 0.87
CA PHE A 293 -19.66 4.74 1.37
C PHE A 293 -19.70 4.89 2.89
N VAL A 294 -18.91 4.10 3.60
CA VAL A 294 -18.84 4.12 5.06
C VAL A 294 -17.43 4.50 5.49
N HIS A 295 -17.29 5.57 6.27
CA HIS A 295 -16.01 5.98 6.81
C HIS A 295 -15.52 4.92 7.81
N SER A 296 -14.32 4.40 7.62
CA SER A 296 -13.75 3.30 8.41
C SER A 296 -13.67 3.60 9.91
N GLN A 297 -13.40 4.87 10.28
CA GLN A 297 -13.32 5.33 11.68
C GLN A 297 -14.65 5.89 12.22
N THR A 298 -15.14 7.01 11.69
CA THR A 298 -16.36 7.70 12.19
C THR A 298 -17.65 6.92 11.98
N LYS A 299 -17.63 5.91 11.09
CA LYS A 299 -18.82 5.16 10.63
C LYS A 299 -19.87 6.04 9.95
N GLU A 300 -19.53 7.28 9.62
CA GLU A 300 -20.38 8.16 8.83
C GLU A 300 -20.63 7.56 7.46
N LYS A 301 -21.87 7.72 6.97
CA LYS A 301 -22.31 7.16 5.71
C LYS A 301 -22.56 8.29 4.71
N GLN A 302 -22.07 8.11 3.49
CA GLN A 302 -22.43 8.92 2.33
C GLN A 302 -23.02 8.00 1.26
N VAL A 303 -24.11 8.42 0.62
CA VAL A 303 -24.78 7.64 -0.42
C VAL A 303 -24.65 8.35 -1.75
N GLU A 304 -24.13 7.66 -2.75
CA GLU A 304 -24.05 8.13 -4.11
C GLU A 304 -25.01 7.34 -5.00
N SER A 305 -26.01 8.04 -5.55
CA SER A 305 -26.97 7.46 -6.50
C SER A 305 -26.54 7.71 -7.94
N VAL A 306 -26.47 6.67 -8.75
CA VAL A 306 -26.29 6.75 -10.21
C VAL A 306 -27.64 6.65 -10.89
N ASP A 307 -28.00 7.63 -11.72
CA ASP A 307 -29.22 7.58 -12.53
C ASP A 307 -29.06 6.59 -13.69
N ILE A 308 -29.97 5.62 -13.75
CA ILE A 308 -30.05 4.56 -14.78
C ILE A 308 -31.41 4.57 -15.48
N SER A 309 -32.14 5.68 -15.42
CA SER A 309 -33.46 5.86 -16.05
C SER A 309 -33.48 5.64 -17.56
N GLY A 310 -32.32 5.66 -18.23
CA GLY A 310 -32.16 5.31 -19.64
C GLY A 310 -32.34 3.81 -19.95
N LEU A 311 -32.46 2.94 -18.94
CA LEU A 311 -32.72 1.52 -19.16
C LEU A 311 -34.18 1.22 -19.52
N PRO A 312 -34.43 0.20 -20.35
CA PRO A 312 -35.79 -0.22 -20.67
C PRO A 312 -36.51 -0.71 -19.41
N ALA A 313 -37.82 -0.46 -19.35
CA ALA A 313 -38.66 -1.01 -18.31
C ALA A 313 -38.63 -2.55 -18.36
N ARG A 314 -38.31 -3.17 -17.21
CA ARG A 314 -38.25 -4.63 -17.06
C ARG A 314 -39.08 -5.08 -15.87
N PRO A 315 -39.60 -6.32 -15.88
CA PRO A 315 -40.19 -6.93 -14.70
C PRO A 315 -39.25 -6.89 -13.49
N ARG A 316 -39.83 -6.93 -12.28
CA ARG A 316 -39.07 -6.97 -11.02
C ARG A 316 -38.06 -8.12 -11.06
N LYS A 317 -36.83 -7.89 -10.57
CA LYS A 317 -35.76 -8.90 -10.49
C LYS A 317 -35.31 -9.50 -11.83
N THR A 318 -35.52 -8.78 -12.93
CA THR A 318 -35.07 -9.21 -14.28
C THR A 318 -34.06 -8.25 -14.91
N GLY A 319 -33.42 -7.40 -14.11
CA GLY A 319 -32.27 -6.60 -14.55
C GLY A 319 -31.06 -6.92 -13.67
N ARG A 320 -29.98 -7.41 -14.28
CA ARG A 320 -28.66 -7.54 -13.63
C ARG A 320 -27.79 -6.37 -14.05
N LEU A 321 -27.14 -5.75 -13.08
CA LEU A 321 -26.16 -4.70 -13.28
C LEU A 321 -24.81 -5.15 -12.73
N THR A 322 -23.72 -4.79 -13.39
CA THR A 322 -22.39 -4.78 -12.79
C THR A 322 -22.11 -3.36 -12.31
N ILE A 323 -21.95 -3.19 -11.00
CA ILE A 323 -21.53 -1.92 -10.39
C ILE A 323 -20.04 -2.02 -10.12
N THR A 324 -19.26 -1.05 -10.61
CA THR A 324 -17.82 -0.94 -10.36
C THR A 324 -17.54 0.38 -9.66
N VAL A 325 -16.73 0.35 -8.61
CA VAL A 325 -16.22 1.55 -7.93
C VAL A 325 -14.70 1.55 -8.09
N GLU A 326 -14.16 2.69 -8.54
CA GLU A 326 -12.72 2.91 -8.72
C GLU A 326 -12.35 4.29 -8.17
N PHE A 327 -11.41 4.34 -7.24
CA PHE A 327 -10.90 5.60 -6.70
C PHE A 327 -9.84 6.22 -7.63
N THR A 328 -9.86 7.54 -7.74
CA THR A 328 -8.90 8.35 -8.51
C THR A 328 -7.99 9.20 -7.62
N ASP A 329 -8.39 9.40 -6.36
CA ASP A 329 -7.56 9.86 -5.24
C ASP A 329 -8.13 9.27 -3.93
N ASN A 330 -7.67 9.72 -2.76
CA ASN A 330 -8.14 9.18 -1.47
C ASN A 330 -9.58 9.56 -1.07
N GLN A 331 -10.25 10.47 -1.80
CA GLN A 331 -11.61 10.96 -1.54
C GLN A 331 -12.51 11.02 -2.79
N ARG A 332 -11.97 10.81 -3.99
CA ARG A 332 -12.67 10.92 -5.27
C ARG A 332 -12.55 9.64 -6.07
N GLY A 333 -13.48 9.45 -6.98
CA GLY A 333 -13.47 8.33 -7.89
C GLY A 333 -14.66 8.33 -8.82
N VAL A 334 -14.86 7.18 -9.46
CA VAL A 334 -15.92 6.95 -10.44
C VAL A 334 -16.70 5.69 -10.09
N ILE A 335 -18.02 5.80 -10.15
CA ILE A 335 -18.94 4.67 -10.15
C ILE A 335 -19.33 4.40 -11.60
N THR A 336 -19.17 3.15 -12.03
CA THR A 336 -19.61 2.68 -13.35
C THR A 336 -20.69 1.62 -13.17
N VAL A 337 -21.82 1.81 -13.84
CA VAL A 337 -22.94 0.85 -13.83
C VAL A 337 -23.15 0.33 -15.23
N LEU A 338 -22.91 -0.97 -15.44
CA LEU A 338 -23.09 -1.66 -16.72
C LEU A 338 -24.34 -2.53 -16.66
N ASP A 339 -25.25 -2.35 -17.62
CA ASP A 339 -26.38 -3.27 -17.79
C ASP A 339 -25.92 -4.60 -18.41
N LYS A 340 -26.22 -5.70 -17.70
CA LYS A 340 -25.92 -7.07 -18.11
C LYS A 340 -27.17 -7.83 -18.55
N GLY A 341 -28.35 -7.18 -18.56
CA GLY A 341 -29.63 -7.84 -18.83
C GLY A 341 -29.93 -8.94 -17.81
N PHE A 342 -30.59 -10.00 -18.24
CA PHE A 342 -30.90 -11.20 -17.46
C PHE A 342 -31.07 -12.40 -18.41
N GLY A 343 -30.10 -12.56 -19.32
CA GLY A 343 -30.14 -13.58 -20.37
C GLY A 343 -31.34 -13.40 -21.31
N ALA A 344 -31.99 -14.51 -21.68
CA ALA A 344 -33.14 -14.48 -22.58
C ALA A 344 -34.37 -13.76 -22.00
N PHE A 345 -34.49 -13.68 -20.67
CA PHE A 345 -35.62 -13.02 -20.01
C PHE A 345 -35.58 -11.50 -20.12
N SER A 346 -34.39 -10.93 -20.29
CA SER A 346 -34.19 -9.50 -20.50
C SER A 346 -32.85 -9.26 -21.18
N PRO A 347 -32.83 -8.98 -22.49
CA PRO A 347 -31.58 -8.73 -23.20
C PRO A 347 -30.79 -7.58 -22.58
N THR A 348 -29.46 -7.72 -22.57
CA THR A 348 -28.55 -6.63 -22.20
C THR A 348 -28.64 -5.50 -23.20
N THR A 349 -28.69 -4.26 -22.71
CA THR A 349 -28.57 -3.07 -23.56
C THR A 349 -27.13 -2.66 -23.81
N HIS A 350 -26.18 -3.20 -23.01
CA HIS A 350 -24.79 -2.75 -22.95
C HIS A 350 -24.60 -1.27 -22.61
N LEU A 351 -25.66 -0.60 -22.13
CA LEU A 351 -25.56 0.77 -21.65
C LEU A 351 -24.67 0.82 -20.42
N VAL A 352 -23.83 1.86 -20.39
CA VAL A 352 -22.92 2.16 -19.29
C VAL A 352 -23.23 3.54 -18.77
N PHE A 353 -23.46 3.63 -17.46
CA PHE A 353 -23.70 4.89 -16.75
C PHE A 353 -22.51 5.19 -15.86
N PHE A 354 -22.12 6.47 -15.82
CA PHE A 354 -20.96 6.93 -15.07
C PHE A 354 -21.38 8.02 -14.09
N LYS A 355 -20.79 8.00 -12.90
CA LYS A 355 -20.90 9.09 -11.93
C LYS A 355 -19.56 9.30 -11.23
N GLU A 356 -19.03 10.51 -11.30
CA GLU A 356 -17.94 10.93 -10.43
C GLU A 356 -18.48 11.18 -9.01
N PHE A 357 -17.70 10.82 -8.00
CA PHE A 357 -18.03 11.10 -6.60
C PHE A 357 -16.89 11.86 -5.91
N LYS A 358 -17.27 12.58 -4.85
CA LYS A 358 -16.34 13.20 -3.91
C LYS A 358 -16.88 13.00 -2.49
N LEU A 359 -16.08 12.33 -1.67
CA LEU A 359 -16.36 12.05 -0.27
C LEU A 359 -15.92 13.23 0.60
N LEU A 360 -16.61 13.40 1.73
CA LEU A 360 -16.44 14.55 2.63
C LEU A 360 -15.23 14.41 3.58
#